data_AF-A0A9J7YVV3-F1
#
_entry.id   AF-A0A9J7YVV3-F1
#
_cell.length_a   1.000
_cell.length_b   1.000
_cell.length_c   1.000
_cell.angle_alpha   90.00
_cell.angle_beta   90.00
_cell.angle_gamma   90.00
#
_symmetry.space_group_name_H-M   'P 1'
#
loop_
_entity.id
_entity.type
_entity.pdbx_description
1 polymer ?
#
loop_
_entity_poly.entity_id
_entity_poly.type
_entity_poly.pdbx_seq_one_letter_code
_entity_poly.pdbx_strand_id
1 'polypeptide(L)'
;MGDKFELLKTPVNSTALRKKSKNEKLRLRVIFLDDSERVFEVERKILGSDFFNKVCGHLKLLEKEYFGLEFRHHTGSYVWLELLKPVAKQIKNISDVAFHFIVKFFPPDPGQLQRGLTRYLFALQIKQDLSNGSLTCNDNSAALLVSHILQAEIGDYEDELDAHHLENKQYVPNQEYLDHKIIRFHKKHRGHTPAESDVHLLEVARKMDMYGIRPHPAHDGEGMRINLAVTHMGVLVFQGNTKINTFSWAKIRKLSFKRKHFLIKLHTESG
;
A
#
# COMPACT_ATOMS: atom_id res chain seq x y z
N MET A 1 -45.55 71.07 34.78
CA MET A 1 -44.19 70.66 35.18
C MET A 1 -44.35 69.53 36.17
N GLY A 2 -44.02 68.28 35.90
CA GLY A 2 -43.43 67.61 34.74
C GLY A 2 -43.29 66.15 35.17
N ASP A 3 -43.97 65.25 34.46
CA ASP A 3 -44.11 63.84 34.81
C ASP A 3 -42.91 62.99 34.39
N LYS A 4 -42.60 62.00 35.23
CA LYS A 4 -41.70 60.88 34.96
C LYS A 4 -42.29 59.97 33.88
N PHE A 5 -41.45 59.55 32.92
CA PHE A 5 -41.72 58.38 32.09
C PHE A 5 -40.49 57.47 31.99
N GLU A 6 -40.63 56.26 32.53
CA GLU A 6 -39.91 55.06 32.11
C GLU A 6 -40.53 54.53 30.82
N LEU A 7 -39.72 54.17 29.81
CA LEU A 7 -40.12 53.27 28.72
C LEU A 7 -39.01 52.26 28.40
N LEU A 8 -39.30 51.04 28.86
CA LEU A 8 -39.05 49.68 28.38
C LEU A 8 -38.13 49.39 27.17
N LYS A 9 -37.44 48.24 27.31
CA LYS A 9 -36.44 47.57 26.45
C LYS A 9 -36.99 46.97 25.13
N THR A 10 -36.02 46.57 24.28
CA THR A 10 -35.90 45.29 23.49
C THR A 10 -35.70 45.49 21.96
N PRO A 11 -35.25 44.47 21.18
CA PRO A 11 -33.89 44.43 20.63
C PRO A 11 -33.90 44.45 19.09
N VAL A 12 -32.82 44.94 18.46
CA VAL A 12 -32.69 44.77 17.00
C VAL A 12 -32.22 43.34 16.71
N ASN A 13 -33.16 42.51 16.27
CA ASN A 13 -32.90 41.28 15.57
C ASN A 13 -32.14 41.58 14.27
N SER A 14 -30.89 41.14 14.17
CA SER A 14 -30.26 40.84 12.88
C SER A 14 -29.87 39.37 12.87
N THR A 15 -30.86 38.53 12.55
CA THR A 15 -30.70 37.14 12.11
C THR A 15 -29.96 37.10 10.77
N ALA A 16 -28.65 37.35 10.79
CA ALA A 16 -27.77 36.89 9.73
C ALA A 16 -27.28 35.49 10.14
N LEU A 17 -28.13 34.48 9.89
CA LEU A 17 -27.68 33.10 9.75
C LEU A 17 -26.55 33.11 8.72
N ARG A 18 -25.30 33.07 9.19
CA ARG A 18 -24.14 32.71 8.37
C ARG A 18 -24.47 31.35 7.77
N LYS A 19 -24.97 31.33 6.53
CA LYS A 19 -24.90 30.17 5.65
C LYS A 19 -23.42 29.86 5.51
N LYS A 20 -22.87 29.00 6.39
CA LYS A 20 -21.55 28.40 6.19
C LYS A 20 -21.57 27.82 4.78
N SER A 21 -20.68 28.33 3.93
CA SER A 21 -20.67 28.02 2.51
C SER A 21 -20.71 26.50 2.30
N LYS A 22 -21.59 26.04 1.41
CA LYS A 22 -21.85 24.61 1.16
C LYS A 22 -20.70 23.89 0.44
N ASN A 23 -19.54 24.53 0.24
CA ASN A 23 -18.46 24.07 -0.62
C ASN A 23 -17.06 24.23 0.00
N GLU A 24 -16.89 23.83 1.25
CA GLU A 24 -15.55 23.72 1.82
C GLU A 24 -14.80 22.58 1.12
N LYS A 25 -13.72 22.91 0.40
CA LYS A 25 -12.85 21.94 -0.25
C LYS A 25 -11.88 21.35 0.77
N LEU A 26 -11.55 20.07 0.62
CA LEU A 26 -10.48 19.39 1.32
C LEU A 26 -9.24 19.31 0.44
N ARG A 27 -8.07 19.42 1.06
CA ARG A 27 -6.78 19.17 0.43
C ARG A 27 -6.25 17.85 0.97
N LEU A 28 -6.19 16.83 0.12
CA LEU A 28 -5.75 15.49 0.51
C LEU A 28 -4.42 15.19 -0.18
N ARG A 29 -3.37 14.94 0.60
CA ARG A 29 -2.03 14.60 0.12
C ARG A 29 -1.93 13.10 -0.14
N VAL A 30 -1.42 12.73 -1.32
CA VAL A 30 -1.17 11.35 -1.73
C VAL A 30 0.31 11.21 -2.08
N ILE A 31 0.95 10.19 -1.52
CA ILE A 31 2.30 9.73 -1.83
C ILE A 31 2.17 8.51 -2.75
N PHE A 32 2.89 8.51 -3.87
CA PHE A 32 2.86 7.45 -4.88
C PHE A 32 4.02 6.47 -4.71
N LEU A 33 4.01 5.40 -5.51
CA LEU A 33 5.01 4.32 -5.45
C LEU A 33 6.40 4.75 -5.93
N ASP A 34 6.51 5.87 -6.64
CA ASP A 34 7.75 6.50 -7.07
C ASP A 34 8.21 7.61 -6.09
N ASP A 35 7.61 7.66 -4.89
CA ASP A 35 7.81 8.65 -3.84
C ASP A 35 7.39 10.08 -4.21
N SER A 36 6.80 10.29 -5.40
CA SER A 36 6.21 11.56 -5.77
C SER A 36 4.99 11.87 -4.90
N GLU A 37 4.74 13.15 -4.65
CA GLU A 37 3.59 13.59 -3.88
C GLU A 37 2.64 14.47 -4.72
N ARG A 38 1.34 14.32 -4.50
CA ARG A 38 0.33 15.22 -5.05
C ARG A 38 -0.75 15.55 -4.05
N VAL A 39 -1.13 16.83 -4.01
CA VAL A 39 -2.28 17.30 -3.25
C VAL A 39 -3.50 17.40 -4.17
N PHE A 40 -4.58 16.73 -3.78
CA PHE A 40 -5.87 16.75 -4.46
C PHE A 40 -6.83 17.69 -3.74
N GLU A 41 -7.40 18.64 -4.46
CA GLU A 41 -8.55 19.42 -4.00
C GLU A 41 -9.85 18.69 -4.31
N VAL A 42 -10.61 18.35 -3.27
CA VAL A 42 -11.84 17.58 -3.39
C VAL A 42 -12.95 18.16 -2.54
N GLU A 43 -14.20 17.79 -2.83
CA GLU A 43 -15.33 18.19 -2.01
C GLU A 43 -15.29 17.48 -0.64
N ARG A 44 -15.70 18.16 0.43
CA ARG A 44 -15.69 17.61 1.80
C ARG A 44 -16.51 16.33 1.99
N LYS A 45 -17.51 16.10 1.12
CA LYS A 45 -18.39 14.92 1.18
C LYS A 45 -17.94 13.76 0.29
N ILE A 46 -16.81 13.90 -0.42
CA ILE A 46 -16.33 12.88 -1.36
C ILE A 46 -16.26 11.50 -0.70
N LEU A 47 -16.78 10.49 -1.39
CA LEU A 47 -16.64 9.09 -0.98
C LEU A 47 -15.21 8.60 -1.23
N GLY A 48 -14.78 7.59 -0.48
CA GLY A 48 -13.48 6.96 -0.70
C GLY A 48 -13.31 6.44 -2.13
N SER A 49 -14.38 5.90 -2.74
CA SER A 49 -14.40 5.45 -4.13
C SER A 49 -14.08 6.57 -5.13
N ASP A 50 -14.69 7.73 -4.96
CA ASP A 50 -14.55 8.85 -5.88
C ASP A 50 -13.18 9.50 -5.73
N PHE A 51 -12.68 9.58 -4.50
CA PHE A 51 -11.32 10.03 -4.24
C PHE A 51 -10.29 9.07 -4.87
N PHE A 52 -10.42 7.77 -4.63
CA PHE A 52 -9.55 6.76 -5.25
C PHE A 52 -9.59 6.83 -6.79
N ASN A 53 -10.78 6.97 -7.38
CA ASN A 53 -10.93 7.14 -8.83
C ASN A 53 -10.22 8.40 -9.35
N LYS A 54 -10.24 9.53 -8.62
CA LYS A 54 -9.48 10.74 -8.98
C LYS A 54 -7.97 10.49 -8.95
N VAL A 55 -7.48 9.73 -7.97
CA VAL A 55 -6.06 9.35 -7.87
C VAL A 55 -5.67 8.42 -9.05
N CYS A 56 -6.45 7.38 -9.34
CA CYS A 56 -6.20 6.51 -10.50
C CYS A 56 -6.28 7.28 -11.82
N GLY A 57 -7.22 8.22 -11.95
CA GLY A 57 -7.36 9.08 -13.12
C GLY A 57 -6.13 9.98 -13.35
N HIS A 58 -5.50 10.47 -12.28
CA HIS A 58 -4.23 11.20 -12.38
C HIS A 58 -3.12 10.34 -12.99
N LEU A 59 -3.01 9.09 -12.55
CA LEU A 59 -2.04 8.12 -13.06
C LEU A 59 -2.40 7.60 -14.45
N LYS A 60 -3.62 7.85 -14.95
CA LYS A 60 -4.19 7.18 -16.13
C LYS A 60 -4.22 5.65 -15.97
N LEU A 61 -4.43 5.17 -14.74
CA LEU A 61 -4.43 3.76 -14.39
C LEU A 61 -5.76 3.09 -14.76
N LEU A 62 -5.69 2.09 -15.64
CA LEU A 62 -6.87 1.32 -16.09
C LEU A 62 -7.18 0.13 -15.16
N GLU A 63 -6.16 -0.65 -14.79
CA GLU A 63 -6.28 -1.84 -13.93
C GLU A 63 -6.18 -1.45 -12.44
N LYS A 64 -7.10 -0.57 -12.00
CA LYS A 64 -7.09 0.01 -10.64
C LYS A 64 -7.51 -0.96 -9.54
N GLU A 65 -8.13 -2.09 -9.89
CA GLU A 65 -8.62 -3.11 -8.96
C GLU A 65 -7.52 -3.73 -8.10
N TYR A 66 -6.26 -3.67 -8.53
CA TYR A 66 -5.12 -4.20 -7.79
C TYR A 66 -4.59 -3.26 -6.70
N PHE A 67 -5.01 -2.00 -6.69
CA PHE A 67 -4.42 -0.95 -5.85
C PHE A 67 -5.41 -0.43 -4.81
N GLY A 68 -4.88 0.33 -3.86
CA GLY A 68 -5.67 1.04 -2.87
C GLY A 68 -4.95 2.27 -2.34
N LEU A 69 -5.65 2.97 -1.47
CA LEU A 69 -5.06 4.01 -0.64
C LEU A 69 -5.05 3.53 0.81
N GLU A 70 -3.92 3.63 1.48
CA GLU A 70 -3.84 3.47 2.93
C GLU A 70 -3.40 4.77 3.59
N PHE A 71 -3.70 4.92 4.87
CA PHE A 71 -3.23 6.04 5.66
C PHE A 71 -2.95 5.60 7.09
N ARG A 72 -2.08 6.35 7.76
CA ARG A 72 -1.76 6.08 9.16
C ARG A 72 -2.94 6.48 10.04
N HIS A 73 -3.56 5.51 10.70
CA HIS A 73 -4.62 5.73 11.66
C HIS A 73 -4.06 6.39 12.94
N HIS A 74 -4.93 7.04 13.72
CA HIS A 74 -4.52 7.72 14.95
C HIS A 74 -3.96 6.76 16.03
N THR A 75 -4.17 5.45 15.88
CA THR A 75 -3.57 4.41 16.73
C THR A 75 -2.17 3.99 16.28
N GLY A 76 -1.64 4.59 15.20
CA GLY A 76 -0.30 4.36 14.68
C GLY A 76 -0.21 3.33 13.55
N SER A 77 -1.21 2.46 13.40
CA SER A 77 -1.27 1.43 12.35
C SER A 77 -1.78 1.99 11.02
N TYR A 78 -1.33 1.42 9.90
CA TYR A 78 -1.91 1.71 8.59
C TYR A 78 -3.27 1.02 8.42
N VAL A 79 -4.21 1.73 7.81
CA VAL A 79 -5.55 1.22 7.46
C VAL A 79 -5.90 1.62 6.04
N TRP A 80 -6.65 0.77 5.36
CA TRP A 80 -7.16 1.06 4.02
C TRP A 80 -8.26 2.12 4.06
N LEU A 81 -8.27 3.00 3.06
CA LEU A 81 -9.39 3.87 2.77
C LEU A 81 -10.63 3.03 2.44
N GLU A 82 -11.70 3.22 3.21
CA GLU A 82 -12.99 2.59 2.96
C GLU A 82 -13.71 3.31 1.81
N LEU A 83 -13.99 2.59 0.73
CA LEU A 83 -14.51 3.18 -0.50
C LEU A 83 -15.95 3.72 -0.35
N LEU A 84 -16.77 3.10 0.51
CA LEU A 84 -18.19 3.45 0.66
C LEU A 84 -18.44 4.53 1.73
N LYS A 85 -17.41 5.02 2.41
CA LYS A 85 -17.53 6.04 3.46
C LYS A 85 -16.96 7.37 2.97
N PRO A 86 -17.55 8.52 3.36
CA PRO A 86 -16.95 9.82 3.12
C PRO A 86 -15.53 9.89 3.70
N VAL A 87 -14.56 10.39 2.94
CA VAL A 87 -13.15 10.45 3.38
C VAL A 87 -13.00 11.20 4.70
N ALA A 88 -13.67 12.35 4.82
CA ALA A 88 -13.65 13.18 6.03
C ALA A 88 -14.17 12.49 7.30
N LYS A 89 -14.92 11.39 7.18
CA LYS A 89 -15.40 10.61 8.33
C LYS A 89 -14.42 9.52 8.78
N GLN A 90 -13.37 9.26 8.00
CA GLN A 90 -12.37 8.21 8.27
C GLN A 90 -11.09 8.79 8.88
N ILE A 91 -10.88 10.10 8.75
CA ILE A 91 -9.68 10.81 9.21
C ILE A 91 -10.03 11.77 10.34
N LYS A 92 -9.18 11.82 11.37
CA LYS A 92 -9.40 12.69 12.54
C LYS A 92 -8.86 14.11 12.31
N ASN A 93 -7.62 14.22 11.82
CA ASN A 93 -7.01 15.49 11.46
C ASN A 93 -6.53 15.44 10.01
N ILE A 94 -7.06 16.32 9.15
CA ILE A 94 -6.81 16.27 7.70
C ILE A 94 -5.43 16.81 7.36
N SER A 95 -4.92 17.81 8.11
CA SER A 95 -3.63 18.45 7.83
C SER A 95 -2.44 17.51 7.99
N ASP A 96 -2.58 16.47 8.81
CA ASP A 96 -1.47 15.61 9.23
C ASP A 96 -1.51 14.25 8.52
N VAL A 97 -2.50 14.01 7.66
CA VAL A 97 -2.70 12.72 7.00
C VAL A 97 -2.15 12.75 5.58
N ALA A 98 -1.21 11.84 5.31
CA ALA A 98 -0.83 11.44 3.97
C ALA A 98 -1.45 10.08 3.64
N PHE A 99 -2.06 9.99 2.46
CA PHE A 99 -2.48 8.72 1.88
C PHE A 99 -1.33 8.15 1.07
N HIS A 100 -1.12 6.84 1.13
CA HIS A 100 -0.13 6.13 0.33
C HIS A 100 -0.88 5.32 -0.72
N PHE A 101 -0.57 5.56 -2.00
CA PHE A 101 -1.04 4.73 -3.09
C PHE A 101 -0.17 3.48 -3.16
N ILE A 102 -0.77 2.31 -2.97
CA ILE A 102 -0.05 1.06 -2.76
C ILE A 102 -0.80 -0.12 -3.41
N VAL A 103 -0.09 -1.20 -3.75
CA VAL A 103 -0.72 -2.45 -4.19
C VAL A 103 -1.49 -3.08 -3.04
N LYS A 104 -2.74 -3.47 -3.31
CA LYS A 104 -3.65 -4.10 -2.36
C LYS A 104 -3.86 -5.59 -2.64
N PHE A 105 -3.96 -5.97 -3.91
CA PHE A 105 -4.20 -7.35 -4.31
C PHE A 105 -3.08 -7.80 -5.24
N PHE A 106 -2.27 -8.75 -4.77
CA PHE A 106 -1.19 -9.32 -5.55
C PHE A 106 -1.70 -10.54 -6.35
N PRO A 107 -1.72 -10.50 -7.69
CA PRO A 107 -2.11 -11.65 -8.48
C PRO A 107 -1.07 -12.78 -8.36
N PRO A 108 -1.47 -14.06 -8.48
CA PRO A 108 -0.55 -15.19 -8.53
C PRO A 108 0.40 -15.12 -9.72
N ASP A 109 -0.08 -14.57 -10.83
CA ASP A 109 0.62 -14.55 -12.10
C ASP A 109 0.72 -13.11 -12.61
N PRO A 110 1.94 -12.53 -12.68
CA PRO A 110 2.17 -11.20 -13.25
C PRO A 110 1.71 -11.08 -14.69
N GLY A 111 1.62 -12.19 -15.44
CA GLY A 111 1.05 -12.23 -16.79
C GLY A 111 -0.42 -11.77 -16.85
N GLN A 112 -1.14 -11.74 -15.72
CA GLN A 112 -2.48 -11.18 -15.64
C GLN A 112 -2.50 -9.66 -15.79
N LEU A 113 -1.40 -8.97 -15.46
CA LEU A 113 -1.28 -7.52 -15.60
C LEU A 113 -1.09 -7.17 -17.08
N GLN A 114 -2.12 -6.63 -17.73
CA GLN A 114 -2.10 -6.39 -19.17
C GLN A 114 -1.38 -5.10 -19.53
N ARG A 115 -1.44 -4.07 -18.68
CA ARG A 115 -0.89 -2.74 -18.99
C ARG A 115 0.55 -2.60 -18.50
N GLY A 116 1.39 -1.98 -19.33
CA GLY A 116 2.78 -1.66 -18.97
C GLY A 116 2.89 -0.81 -17.71
N LEU A 117 2.04 0.22 -17.59
CA LEU A 117 1.97 1.05 -16.38
C LEU A 117 1.66 0.23 -15.12
N THR A 118 0.75 -0.75 -15.20
CA THR A 118 0.41 -1.59 -14.05
C THR A 118 1.62 -2.43 -13.63
N ARG A 119 2.33 -3.04 -14.58
CA ARG A 119 3.56 -3.81 -14.30
C ARG A 119 4.64 -2.94 -13.67
N TYR A 120 4.83 -1.73 -14.19
CA TYR A 120 5.76 -0.75 -13.64
C TYR A 120 5.41 -0.37 -12.19
N LEU A 121 4.15 -0.07 -11.89
CA LEU A 121 3.71 0.22 -10.51
C LEU A 121 3.93 -0.98 -9.58
N PHE A 122 3.68 -2.20 -10.06
CA PHE A 122 4.02 -3.40 -9.30
C PHE A 122 5.54 -3.55 -9.07
N ALA A 123 6.37 -3.24 -10.06
CA ALA A 123 7.83 -3.26 -9.92
C ALA A 123 8.29 -2.26 -8.83
N LEU A 124 7.72 -1.05 -8.81
CA LEU A 124 7.95 -0.06 -7.75
C LEU A 124 7.51 -0.57 -6.38
N GLN A 125 6.37 -1.26 -6.28
CA GLN A 125 5.95 -1.89 -5.03
C GLN A 125 6.95 -2.93 -4.54
N ILE A 126 7.46 -3.79 -5.43
CA ILE A 126 8.46 -4.80 -5.08
C ILE A 126 9.75 -4.16 -4.61
N LYS A 127 10.19 -3.08 -5.27
CA LYS A 127 11.35 -2.28 -4.85
C LYS A 127 11.15 -1.71 -3.43
N GLN A 128 9.99 -1.12 -3.14
CA GLN A 128 9.69 -0.60 -1.81
C GLN A 128 9.64 -1.71 -0.76
N ASP A 129 9.04 -2.86 -1.08
CA ASP A 129 8.94 -4.00 -0.17
C ASP A 129 10.30 -4.63 0.11
N LEU A 130 11.23 -4.64 -0.86
CA LEU A 130 12.61 -5.07 -0.66
C LEU A 130 13.36 -4.12 0.28
N SER A 131 13.29 -2.81 0.01
CA SER A 131 14.07 -1.81 0.75
C SER A 131 13.60 -1.68 2.20
N ASN A 132 12.30 -1.80 2.46
CA ASN A 132 11.74 -1.73 3.81
C ASN A 132 11.74 -3.10 4.55
N GLY A 133 12.19 -4.17 3.91
CA GLY A 133 12.28 -5.51 4.48
C GLY A 133 10.96 -6.29 4.56
N SER A 134 9.88 -5.82 3.92
CA SER A 134 8.61 -6.56 3.83
C SER A 134 8.73 -7.79 2.92
N LEU A 135 9.53 -7.71 1.86
CA LEU A 135 9.84 -8.84 0.97
C LEU A 135 11.18 -9.46 1.36
N THR A 136 11.19 -10.29 2.41
CA THR A 136 12.40 -11.03 2.79
C THR A 136 12.62 -12.22 1.87
N CYS A 137 13.86 -12.42 1.43
CA CYS A 137 14.29 -13.56 0.63
C CYS A 137 15.77 -13.88 0.87
N ASN A 138 16.30 -14.93 0.25
CA ASN A 138 17.73 -15.24 0.35
C ASN A 138 18.58 -14.26 -0.46
N ASP A 139 19.86 -14.11 -0.10
CA ASP A 139 20.83 -13.21 -0.72
C ASP A 139 20.88 -13.26 -2.25
N ASN A 140 20.83 -14.47 -2.82
CA ASN A 140 20.90 -14.63 -4.29
C ASN A 140 19.64 -14.08 -4.95
N SER A 141 18.47 -14.30 -4.34
CA SER A 141 17.19 -13.79 -4.84
C SER A 141 17.13 -12.27 -4.68
N ALA A 142 17.56 -11.74 -3.53
CA ALA A 142 17.66 -10.30 -3.31
C ALA A 142 18.58 -9.63 -4.33
N ALA A 143 19.79 -10.16 -4.51
CA ALA A 143 20.74 -9.62 -5.50
C ALA A 143 20.20 -9.68 -6.94
N LEU A 144 19.51 -10.77 -7.31
CA LEU A 144 18.87 -10.90 -8.62
C LEU A 144 17.75 -9.88 -8.80
N LEU A 145 16.88 -9.69 -7.81
CA LEU A 145 15.81 -8.69 -7.85
C LEU A 145 16.39 -7.28 -8.02
N VAL A 146 17.39 -6.91 -7.21
CA VAL A 146 18.06 -5.60 -7.31
C VAL A 146 18.72 -5.40 -8.67
N SER A 147 19.34 -6.43 -9.24
CA SER A 147 19.95 -6.31 -10.58
C SER A 147 18.95 -6.00 -11.70
N HIS A 148 17.70 -6.48 -11.59
CA HIS A 148 16.64 -6.09 -12.52
C HIS A 148 16.16 -4.66 -12.29
N ILE A 149 16.14 -4.20 -11.03
CA ILE A 149 15.84 -2.81 -10.70
C ILE A 149 16.91 -1.87 -11.26
N LEU A 150 18.20 -2.22 -11.16
CA LEU A 150 19.29 -1.46 -11.77
C LEU A 150 19.10 -1.36 -13.29
N GLN A 151 18.91 -2.49 -13.97
CA GLN A 151 18.72 -2.49 -15.42
C GLN A 151 17.54 -1.60 -15.84
N ALA A 152 16.46 -1.57 -15.06
CA ALA A 152 15.31 -0.72 -15.33
C ALA A 152 15.57 0.79 -15.10
N GLU A 153 16.40 1.14 -14.11
CA GLU A 153 16.64 2.53 -13.72
C GLU A 153 17.83 3.18 -14.43
N ILE A 154 18.92 2.44 -14.66
CA ILE A 154 20.19 2.97 -15.18
C ILE A 154 20.64 2.33 -16.51
N GLY A 155 19.94 1.31 -17.01
CA GLY A 155 20.25 0.67 -18.28
C GLY A 155 21.35 -0.39 -18.16
N ASP A 156 22.10 -0.62 -19.24
CA ASP A 156 23.17 -1.63 -19.26
C ASP A 156 24.29 -1.32 -18.25
N TYR A 157 24.83 -2.37 -17.64
CA TYR A 157 25.95 -2.27 -16.69
C TYR A 157 27.11 -1.40 -17.20
N GLU A 158 27.53 -0.47 -16.34
CA GLU A 158 28.73 0.34 -16.48
C GLU A 158 29.41 0.47 -15.12
N ASP A 159 30.70 0.14 -15.03
CA ASP A 159 31.37 -0.09 -13.74
C ASP A 159 31.29 1.09 -12.76
N GLU A 160 31.62 2.29 -13.23
CA GLU A 160 31.58 3.50 -12.40
C GLU A 160 30.14 3.94 -12.06
N LEU A 161 29.22 3.80 -13.02
CA LEU A 161 27.81 4.17 -12.85
C LEU A 161 27.13 3.28 -11.81
N ASP A 162 27.28 1.97 -11.94
CA ASP A 162 26.73 0.98 -11.02
C ASP A 162 27.24 1.17 -9.59
N ALA A 163 28.55 1.31 -9.43
CA ALA A 163 29.18 1.50 -8.12
C ALA A 163 28.66 2.76 -7.44
N HIS A 164 28.63 3.88 -8.17
CA HIS A 164 28.10 5.14 -7.65
C HIS A 164 26.61 5.04 -7.31
N HIS A 165 25.82 4.35 -8.13
CA HIS A 165 24.39 4.22 -7.92
C HIS A 165 24.05 3.37 -6.69
N LEU A 166 24.76 2.24 -6.50
CA LEU A 166 24.60 1.38 -5.32
C LEU A 166 25.08 2.06 -4.03
N GLU A 167 26.10 2.92 -4.08
CA GLU A 167 26.54 3.70 -2.92
C GLU A 167 25.50 4.74 -2.47
N ASN A 168 24.77 5.34 -3.41
CA ASN A 168 23.82 6.41 -3.13
C ASN A 168 22.38 5.93 -2.89
N LYS A 169 22.09 4.65 -3.15
CA LYS A 169 20.71 4.13 -3.08
C LYS A 169 20.62 2.74 -2.50
N GLN A 170 19.84 2.63 -1.42
CA GLN A 170 19.55 1.36 -0.74
C GLN A 170 18.31 0.68 -1.33
N TYR A 171 18.47 -0.53 -1.84
CA TYR A 171 17.39 -1.39 -2.35
C TYR A 171 17.04 -2.55 -1.43
N VAL A 172 17.95 -2.92 -0.54
CA VAL A 172 17.84 -4.10 0.33
C VAL A 172 18.63 -3.85 1.62
N PRO A 173 18.18 -4.34 2.78
CA PRO A 173 18.97 -4.31 4.01
C PRO A 173 20.33 -5.03 3.84
N ASN A 174 21.42 -4.41 4.30
CA ASN A 174 22.80 -4.95 4.18
C ASN A 174 23.26 -5.13 2.72
N GLN A 175 22.93 -4.17 1.86
CA GLN A 175 23.21 -4.19 0.41
C GLN A 175 24.69 -4.37 0.08
N GLU A 176 25.58 -3.79 0.88
CA GLU A 176 27.02 -3.73 0.66
C GLU A 176 27.64 -5.14 0.59
N TYR A 177 27.06 -6.10 1.33
CA TYR A 177 27.49 -7.51 1.28
C TYR A 177 27.04 -8.23 -0.01
N LEU A 178 26.07 -7.66 -0.72
CA LEU A 178 25.45 -8.22 -1.92
C LEU A 178 25.94 -7.56 -3.22
N ASP A 179 26.61 -6.42 -3.18
CA ASP A 179 27.02 -5.64 -4.36
C ASP A 179 27.71 -6.50 -5.44
N HIS A 180 28.67 -7.34 -5.05
CA HIS A 180 29.36 -8.22 -5.98
C HIS A 180 28.41 -9.21 -6.69
N LYS A 181 27.35 -9.69 -6.02
CA LYS A 181 26.31 -10.55 -6.62
C LYS A 181 25.38 -9.72 -7.50
N ILE A 182 24.98 -8.54 -7.06
CA ILE A 182 24.12 -7.61 -7.80
C ILE A 182 24.78 -7.28 -9.14
N ILE A 183 26.02 -6.81 -9.13
CA ILE A 183 26.82 -6.49 -10.32
C ILE A 183 26.98 -7.71 -11.23
N ARG A 184 27.26 -8.89 -10.65
CA ARG A 184 27.37 -10.14 -11.43
C ARG A 184 26.08 -10.48 -12.18
N PHE A 185 24.92 -10.22 -11.60
CA PHE A 185 23.64 -10.43 -12.29
C PHE A 185 23.37 -9.31 -13.30
N HIS A 186 23.64 -8.05 -12.95
CA HIS A 186 23.37 -6.90 -13.82
C HIS A 186 24.12 -7.00 -15.16
N LYS A 187 25.39 -7.45 -15.14
CA LYS A 187 26.19 -7.76 -16.34
C LYS A 187 25.52 -8.72 -17.33
N LYS A 188 24.55 -9.53 -16.89
CA LYS A 188 23.84 -10.51 -17.73
C LYS A 188 22.57 -9.96 -18.37
N HIS A 189 22.11 -8.78 -17.97
CA HIS A 189 20.84 -8.20 -18.41
C HIS A 189 20.98 -7.24 -19.59
N ARG A 190 22.18 -7.18 -20.19
CA ARG A 190 22.51 -6.29 -21.29
C ARG A 190 21.48 -6.34 -22.40
N GLY A 191 20.99 -5.18 -22.81
CA GLY A 191 20.02 -5.00 -23.88
C GLY A 191 18.56 -5.15 -23.43
N HIS A 192 18.29 -5.51 -22.17
CA HIS A 192 16.92 -5.48 -21.65
C HIS A 192 16.44 -4.05 -21.47
N THR A 193 15.24 -3.77 -21.97
CA THR A 193 14.54 -2.52 -21.72
C THR A 193 14.01 -2.44 -20.28
N PRO A 194 13.63 -1.25 -19.79
CA PRO A 194 12.99 -1.12 -18.48
C PRO A 194 11.72 -1.97 -18.35
N ALA A 195 10.88 -2.02 -19.39
CA ALA A 195 9.65 -2.81 -19.38
C ALA A 195 9.91 -4.32 -19.31
N GLU A 196 10.96 -4.83 -19.94
CA GLU A 196 11.36 -6.25 -19.84
C GLU A 196 11.95 -6.55 -18.46
N SER A 197 12.72 -5.61 -17.92
CA SER A 197 13.30 -5.71 -16.58
C SER A 197 12.23 -5.75 -15.49
N ASP A 198 11.18 -4.93 -15.61
CA ASP A 198 9.99 -4.98 -14.74
C ASP A 198 9.31 -6.36 -14.80
N VAL A 199 9.13 -6.92 -16.00
CA VAL A 199 8.54 -8.27 -16.16
C VAL A 199 9.40 -9.33 -15.48
N HIS A 200 10.71 -9.32 -15.70
CA HIS A 200 11.62 -10.27 -15.06
C HIS A 200 11.66 -10.11 -13.53
N LEU A 201 11.63 -8.87 -13.03
CA LEU A 201 11.55 -8.58 -11.60
C LEU A 201 10.30 -9.25 -10.99
N LEU A 202 9.13 -9.08 -11.62
CA LEU A 202 7.88 -9.67 -11.14
C LEU A 202 7.89 -11.21 -11.21
N GLU A 203 8.51 -11.78 -12.25
CA GLU A 203 8.68 -13.22 -12.41
C GLU A 203 9.57 -13.87 -11.35
N VAL A 204 10.58 -13.15 -10.88
CA VAL A 204 11.42 -13.58 -9.75
C VAL A 204 10.67 -13.36 -8.44
N ALA A 205 10.06 -12.18 -8.25
CA ALA A 205 9.41 -11.80 -6.99
C ALA A 205 8.25 -12.73 -6.63
N ARG A 206 7.41 -13.13 -7.61
CA ARG A 206 6.25 -14.00 -7.36
C ARG A 206 6.59 -15.37 -6.76
N LYS A 207 7.84 -15.81 -6.91
CA LYS A 207 8.33 -17.10 -6.39
C LYS A 207 8.76 -17.01 -4.92
N MET A 208 8.83 -15.82 -4.36
CA MET A 208 9.21 -15.61 -2.96
C MET A 208 8.02 -15.87 -2.04
N ASP A 209 8.26 -16.56 -0.91
CA ASP A 209 7.21 -16.84 0.08
C ASP A 209 6.57 -15.57 0.65
N MET A 210 7.33 -14.48 0.71
CA MET A 210 6.89 -13.18 1.24
C MET A 210 6.29 -12.26 0.18
N TYR A 211 6.10 -12.72 -1.06
CA TYR A 211 5.49 -11.95 -2.14
C TYR A 211 4.05 -11.52 -1.79
N GLY A 212 3.84 -10.20 -1.69
CA GLY A 212 2.53 -9.63 -1.35
C GLY A 212 2.07 -9.92 0.08
N ILE A 213 2.94 -10.45 0.94
CA ILE A 213 2.59 -10.79 2.32
C ILE A 213 2.62 -9.52 3.19
N ARG A 214 1.52 -9.31 3.93
CA ARG A 214 1.40 -8.30 5.00
C ARG A 214 0.98 -9.02 6.28
N PRO A 215 1.94 -9.36 7.17
CA PRO A 215 1.66 -10.18 8.34
C PRO A 215 0.90 -9.41 9.43
N HIS A 216 -0.04 -10.09 10.05
CA HIS A 216 -0.79 -9.63 11.22
C HIS A 216 -0.41 -10.51 12.42
N PRO A 217 0.28 -9.95 13.43
CA PRO A 217 0.68 -10.70 14.61
C PRO A 217 -0.52 -11.27 15.36
N ALA A 218 -0.43 -12.54 15.74
CA ALA A 218 -1.45 -13.27 16.48
C ALA A 218 -0.82 -14.31 17.42
N HIS A 219 -1.67 -14.94 18.23
CA HIS A 219 -1.32 -16.13 18.99
C HIS A 219 -2.32 -17.23 18.63
N ASP A 220 -1.86 -18.46 18.54
CA ASP A 220 -2.73 -19.61 18.35
C ASP A 220 -3.42 -20.05 19.66
N GLY A 221 -4.11 -21.19 19.63
CA GLY A 221 -4.78 -21.75 20.81
C GLY A 221 -3.84 -22.22 21.92
N GLU A 222 -2.56 -22.43 21.61
CA GLU A 222 -1.52 -22.88 22.54
C GLU A 222 -0.65 -21.72 23.06
N GLY A 223 -0.90 -20.49 22.59
CA GLY A 223 -0.15 -19.29 22.99
C GLY A 223 1.12 -19.07 22.18
N MET A 224 1.34 -19.82 21.10
CA MET A 224 2.48 -19.67 20.22
C MET A 224 2.34 -18.39 19.39
N ARG A 225 3.41 -17.60 19.31
CA ARG A 225 3.45 -16.40 18.46
C ARG A 225 3.46 -16.80 16.99
N ILE A 226 2.46 -16.35 16.26
CA ILE A 226 2.30 -16.57 14.83
C ILE A 226 1.98 -15.26 14.12
N ASN A 227 2.10 -15.24 12.80
CA ASN A 227 1.60 -14.18 11.96
C ASN A 227 0.54 -14.75 11.01
N LEU A 228 -0.60 -14.07 10.91
CA LEU A 228 -1.62 -14.36 9.92
C LEU A 228 -1.44 -13.44 8.72
N ALA A 229 -1.61 -13.98 7.51
CA ALA A 229 -1.65 -13.18 6.30
C ALA A 229 -2.75 -13.67 5.37
N VAL A 230 -3.11 -12.88 4.37
CA VAL A 230 -4.13 -13.24 3.38
C VAL A 230 -3.55 -13.08 1.98
N THR A 231 -3.81 -14.05 1.10
CA THR A 231 -3.42 -14.01 -0.31
C THR A 231 -4.54 -14.53 -1.20
N HIS A 232 -4.32 -14.56 -2.51
CA HIS A 232 -5.23 -15.20 -3.46
C HIS A 232 -5.46 -16.70 -3.17
N MET A 233 -4.55 -17.38 -2.44
CA MET A 233 -4.71 -18.80 -2.09
C MET A 233 -5.63 -19.02 -0.87
N GLY A 234 -5.65 -18.09 0.08
CA GLY A 234 -6.31 -18.30 1.36
C GLY A 234 -5.75 -17.47 2.50
N VAL A 235 -5.99 -17.95 3.73
CA VAL A 235 -5.37 -17.42 4.95
C VAL A 235 -4.12 -18.23 5.26
N LEU A 236 -2.98 -17.56 5.38
CA LEU A 236 -1.68 -18.14 5.65
C LEU A 236 -1.32 -17.96 7.12
N VAL A 237 -0.58 -18.94 7.65
CA VAL A 237 -0.02 -18.88 9.00
C VAL A 237 1.50 -18.99 8.89
N PHE A 238 2.20 -18.06 9.54
CA PHE A 238 3.66 -18.00 9.60
C PHE A 238 4.15 -18.08 11.05
N GLN A 239 5.30 -18.72 11.23
CA GLN A 239 6.11 -18.62 12.44
C GLN A 239 7.40 -17.89 12.07
N GLY A 240 7.60 -16.67 12.59
CA GLY A 240 8.61 -15.76 12.03
C GLY A 240 8.30 -15.48 10.56
N ASN A 241 9.25 -15.74 9.67
CA ASN A 241 9.09 -15.63 8.20
C ASN A 241 8.85 -16.99 7.53
N THR A 242 8.75 -18.08 8.29
CA THR A 242 8.50 -19.41 7.75
C THR A 242 7.00 -19.68 7.69
N LYS A 243 6.48 -19.95 6.49
CA LYS A 243 5.10 -20.35 6.29
C LYS A 243 4.88 -21.76 6.85
N ILE A 244 3.99 -21.89 7.85
CA ILE A 244 3.69 -23.17 8.52
C ILE A 244 2.36 -23.78 8.08
N ASN A 245 1.40 -22.98 7.60
CA ASN A 245 0.11 -23.50 7.14
C ASN A 245 -0.56 -22.58 6.10
N THR A 246 -1.49 -23.14 5.34
CA THR A 246 -2.38 -22.43 4.43
C THR A 246 -3.79 -23.00 4.51
N PHE A 247 -4.73 -22.18 4.98
CA PHE A 247 -6.16 -22.45 4.90
C PHE A 247 -6.67 -21.94 3.56
N SER A 248 -6.77 -22.81 2.56
CA SER A 248 -7.26 -22.41 1.24
C SER A 248 -8.72 -21.94 1.30
N TRP A 249 -9.11 -21.05 0.38
CA TRP A 249 -10.49 -20.55 0.32
C TRP A 249 -11.52 -21.67 0.25
N ALA A 250 -11.24 -22.74 -0.52
CA ALA A 250 -12.12 -23.91 -0.63
C ALA A 250 -12.33 -24.66 0.70
N LYS A 251 -11.35 -24.62 1.61
CA LYS A 251 -11.46 -25.25 2.94
C LYS A 251 -12.17 -24.35 3.96
N ILE A 252 -12.23 -23.03 3.73
CA ILE A 252 -12.80 -22.07 4.69
C ILE A 252 -14.31 -21.94 4.47
N ARG A 253 -15.07 -22.32 5.49
CA ARG A 253 -16.53 -22.16 5.52
C ARG A 253 -16.96 -20.78 6.00
N LYS A 254 -16.26 -20.23 6.99
CA LYS A 254 -16.59 -18.91 7.58
C LYS A 254 -15.39 -18.30 8.27
N LEU A 255 -15.15 -17.01 7.99
CA LEU A 255 -14.29 -16.15 8.80
C LEU A 255 -15.15 -15.30 9.73
N SER A 256 -14.72 -15.15 10.98
CA SER A 256 -15.39 -14.28 11.95
C SER A 256 -14.42 -13.79 13.01
N PHE A 257 -14.79 -12.75 13.73
CA PHE A 257 -14.02 -12.28 14.87
C PHE A 257 -14.94 -11.93 16.04
N LYS A 258 -14.43 -12.08 17.27
CA LYS A 258 -15.10 -11.65 18.51
C LYS A 258 -14.07 -11.00 19.41
N ARG A 259 -14.21 -9.69 19.64
CA ARG A 259 -13.21 -8.88 20.35
C ARG A 259 -11.83 -9.03 19.68
N LYS A 260 -10.86 -9.63 20.39
CA LYS A 260 -9.49 -9.85 19.91
C LYS A 260 -9.27 -11.25 19.31
N HIS A 261 -10.30 -12.09 19.23
CA HIS A 261 -10.19 -13.43 18.67
C HIS A 261 -10.65 -13.45 17.22
N PHE A 262 -9.78 -13.94 16.34
CA PHE A 262 -10.10 -14.26 14.95
C PHE A 262 -10.37 -15.76 14.83
N LEU A 263 -11.46 -16.14 14.18
CA LEU A 263 -11.91 -17.53 14.06
C LEU A 263 -12.04 -17.91 12.59
N ILE A 264 -11.32 -18.96 12.21
CA ILE A 264 -11.40 -19.61 10.90
C ILE A 264 -12.17 -20.92 11.08
N LYS A 265 -13.40 -20.99 10.58
CA LYS A 265 -14.18 -22.24 10.58
C LYS A 265 -14.02 -22.93 9.24
N LEU A 266 -13.54 -24.17 9.26
CA LEU A 266 -13.35 -25.00 8.08
C LEU A 266 -14.62 -25.80 7.73
N HIS A 267 -14.69 -26.27 6.49
CA HIS A 267 -15.63 -27.33 6.11
C HIS A 267 -15.26 -28.62 6.83
N THR A 268 -16.25 -29.40 7.27
CA THR A 268 -16.04 -30.77 7.74
C THR A 268 -15.72 -31.63 6.53
N GLU A 269 -14.62 -32.38 6.56
CA GLU A 269 -14.37 -33.40 5.54
C GLU A 269 -15.52 -34.42 5.60
N SER A 270 -16.22 -34.59 4.48
CA SER A 270 -17.13 -35.72 4.33
C SER A 270 -16.23 -36.97 4.28
N GLY A 271 -16.29 -37.77 5.34
CA GLY A 271 -15.57 -39.05 5.42
C GLY A 271 -16.05 -40.06 4.38
#